data_AF-A0A923WHZ2-F1
#
_entry.id   AF-A0A923WHZ2-F1
#
_cell.length_a   1.000
_cell.length_b   1.000
_cell.length_c   1.000
_cell.angle_alpha   90.00
_cell.angle_beta   90.00
_cell.angle_gamma   90.00
#
_symmetry.space_group_name_H-M   'P 1'
#
loop_
_entity.id
_entity.type
_entity.pdbx_description
1 polymer ?
#
loop_
_entity_poly.entity_id
_entity_poly.type
_entity_poly.pdbx_seq_one_letter_code
_entity_poly.pdbx_strand_id
1 'polypeptide(L)' 'HLNEAGVTHVKHHSERFVAEYCDDCGSPLFAAPFGELVHAEMPDDAPAGNEHFH' A
#
# COMPACT_ATOMS: atom_id res chain seq x y z
N HIS A 1 20.07 -0.32 7.28
CA HIS A 1 19.71 -1.39 6.33
C HIS A 1 18.25 -1.81 6.57
N LEU A 2 17.45 -2.05 5.52
CA LEU A 2 16.01 -2.32 5.65
C LEU A 2 15.72 -3.52 6.60
N ASN A 3 16.58 -4.52 6.58
CA ASN A 3 16.54 -5.67 7.50
C ASN A 3 16.77 -5.29 8.98
N GLU A 4 17.60 -4.30 9.28
CA GLU A 4 17.82 -3.82 10.66
C GLU A 4 16.58 -3.11 11.22
N ALA A 5 15.74 -2.57 10.33
CA ALA A 5 14.44 -2.01 10.67
C ALA A 5 13.34 -3.09 10.82
N GLY A 6 13.69 -4.38 10.74
CA GLY A 6 12.75 -5.50 10.90
C GLY A 6 11.96 -5.83 9.64
N VAL A 7 12.27 -5.22 8.49
CA VAL A 7 11.61 -5.56 7.23
C VAL A 7 12.19 -6.86 6.69
N THR A 8 11.36 -7.89 6.62
CA THR A 8 11.77 -9.25 6.25
C THR A 8 11.42 -9.62 4.80
N HIS A 9 10.54 -8.85 4.16
CA HIS A 9 10.10 -9.10 2.80
C HIS A 9 10.32 -7.86 1.93
N VAL A 10 11.26 -7.96 0.99
CA VAL A 10 11.59 -6.87 0.06
C VAL A 10 11.39 -7.39 -1.36
N LYS A 11 10.46 -6.77 -2.09
CA LYS A 11 10.22 -7.08 -3.50
C LYS A 11 10.60 -5.88 -4.36
N HIS A 12 11.36 -6.15 -5.42
CA HIS A 12 11.71 -5.17 -6.43
C HIS A 12 10.93 -5.48 -7.71
N HIS A 13 10.15 -4.51 -8.19
CA HIS A 13 9.48 -4.63 -9.49
C HIS A 13 10.44 -4.28 -10.62
N SER A 14 10.47 -5.07 -11.68
CA SER A 14 11.27 -4.77 -12.89
C SER A 14 10.68 -3.65 -13.72
N GLU A 15 9.40 -3.36 -13.53
CA GLU A 15 8.61 -2.43 -14.32
C GLU A 15 8.48 -1.09 -13.60
N ARG A 16 8.21 -0.03 -14.37
CA ARG A 16 7.90 1.29 -13.84
C ARG A 16 6.42 1.59 -14.03
N PHE A 17 5.71 1.67 -12.92
CA PHE A 17 4.28 1.98 -12.91
C PHE A 17 4.06 3.48 -13.15
N VAL A 18 2.99 3.78 -13.89
CA VAL A 18 2.45 5.13 -13.99
C VAL A 18 1.60 5.39 -12.75
N ALA A 19 1.56 6.64 -12.28
CA ALA A 19 0.67 7.01 -11.20
C ALA A 19 -0.78 6.97 -11.71
N GLU A 20 -1.56 6.04 -11.15
CA GLU A 20 -2.99 5.89 -11.44
C GLU A 20 -3.81 6.20 -10.18
N TYR A 21 -5.06 6.59 -10.38
CA TYR A 21 -6.00 6.94 -9.32
C TYR A 21 -7.27 6.14 -9.51
N CYS A 22 -7.90 5.75 -8.40
CA CYS A 22 -9.19 5.09 -8.45
C CYS A 22 -10.27 6.02 -9.01
N ASP A 23 -11.06 5.52 -9.96
CA ASP A 23 -12.16 6.29 -10.55
C ASP A 23 -13.30 6.60 -9.58
N ASP A 24 -13.49 5.76 -8.55
CA ASP A 24 -14.58 5.92 -7.58
C ASP A 24 -14.22 6.88 -6.44
N CYS A 25 -13.00 6.80 -5.90
CA CYS A 25 -12.59 7.57 -4.71
C CYS A 25 -11.50 8.61 -4.97
N GLY A 26 -10.85 8.60 -6.14
CA GLY A 26 -9.77 9.52 -6.50
C GLY A 26 -8.45 9.30 -5.75
N SER A 27 -8.33 8.24 -4.95
CA SER A 27 -7.10 7.94 -4.19
C SER A 27 -6.03 7.31 -5.10
N PRO A 28 -4.73 7.53 -4.81
CA PRO A 28 -3.65 6.92 -5.59
C PRO A 28 -3.67 5.40 -5.44
N LEU A 29 -3.38 4.70 -6.53
CA LEU A 29 -3.18 3.26 -6.57
C LEU A 29 -1.71 2.91 -6.41
N PHE A 30 -1.43 1.76 -5.80
CA PHE A 30 -0.07 1.28 -5.54
C PHE A 30 0.10 -0.15 -6.06
N ALA A 31 1.32 -0.48 -6.48
CA ALA A 31 1.64 -1.82 -6.96
C ALA A 31 1.59 -2.83 -5.81
N ALA A 32 0.70 -3.81 -5.92
CA ALA A 32 0.68 -5.02 -5.12
C ALA A 32 1.93 -5.87 -5.40
N PRO A 33 2.24 -6.87 -4.56
CA PRO A 33 3.37 -7.76 -4.80
C PRO A 33 3.35 -8.38 -6.19
N PHE A 34 2.20 -8.67 -6.79
CA PHE A 34 2.11 -9.26 -8.13
C PHE A 34 2.21 -8.25 -9.28
N GLY A 35 2.30 -6.95 -8.99
CA GLY A 35 2.41 -5.88 -10.00
C GLY A 35 1.07 -5.28 -10.43
N GLU A 36 -0.03 -5.66 -9.79
CA GLU A 36 -1.34 -5.06 -10.02
C GLU A 36 -1.45 -3.74 -9.25
N LEU A 37 -1.99 -2.68 -9.87
CA LEU A 37 -2.27 -1.42 -9.18
C LEU A 37 -3.59 -1.53 -8.43
N VAL A 38 -3.52 -1.42 -7.11
CA VAL A 38 -4.65 -1.63 -6.20
C VAL A 38 -4.72 -0.52 -5.15
N HIS A 39 -5.85 -0.46 -4.43
CA HIS A 39 -5.96 0.39 -3.25
C HIS A 39 -5.01 -0.06 -2.15
N ALA A 40 -4.44 0.91 -1.44
CA ALA A 40 -3.79 0.62 -0.16
C ALA A 40 -4.88 0.38 0.88
N GLU A 41 -4.97 -0.86 1.37
CA GLU A 41 -5.88 -1.22 2.46
C GLU A 41 -5.11 -1.41 3.78
N MET A 42 -5.82 -1.16 4.89
CA MET A 42 -5.31 -1.48 6.21
C MET A 42 -5.31 -3.01 6.40
N PRO A 43 -4.39 -3.57 7.22
CA PRO A 43 -4.46 -4.97 7.60
C PRO A 43 -5.80 -5.29 8.26
N ASP A 44 -6.32 -6.50 8.04
CA ASP A 44 -7.57 -6.97 8.65
C ASP A 44 -7.55 -6.88 10.20
N ASP A 45 -6.39 -7.15 10.80
CA ASP A 45 -6.18 -7.09 12.25
C ASP A 45 -5.75 -5.69 12.76
N ALA A 46 -5.87 -4.66 11.92
CA ALA A 46 -5.63 -3.30 12.39
C ALA A 46 -6.63 -2.96 13.51
N PRO A 47 -6.18 -2.51 14.69
CA PRO A 47 -7.10 -2.09 15.74
C PRO A 47 -7.98 -0.97 15.20
N ALA A 48 -9.30 -1.05 15.48
CA ALA A 48 -10.22 0.02 15.12
C ALA A 48 -9.66 1.33 15.67
N GLY A 49 -9.33 2.25 14.75
CA GLY A 49 -8.84 3.57 15.12
C GLY A 49 -9.85 4.24 16.05
N ASN A 50 -9.38 4.98 17.04
CA ASN A 50 -10.23 5.88 17.80
C ASN A 50 -10.84 6.90 16.83
N GLU A 51 -12.12 6.75 16.47
CA GLU A 51 -12.87 7.57 15.51
C GLU A 51 -13.11 9.03 15.97
N HIS A 52 -12.23 9.57 16.81
CA HIS A 52 -12.20 11.00 17.12
C HIS A 52 -11.41 11.73 16.04
N PHE A 53 -12.02 11.86 14.86
CA PHE A 53 -11.61 12.87 13.89
C PHE A 53 -12.21 14.22 14.32
N HIS A 54 -11.36 15.23 14.51
CA HIS A 54 -11.73 16.60 14.90
C HIS A 54 -12.33 17.38 13.74
#